data_AF-A0AAP1R989-F1
#
_entry.id   AF-A0AAP1R989-F1
#
_cell.length_a   1.000
_cell.length_b   1.000
_cell.length_c   1.000
_cell.angle_alpha   90.00
_cell.angle_beta   90.00
_cell.angle_gamma   90.00
#
_symmetry.space_group_name_H-M   'P 1'
#
loop_
_entity.id
_entity.type
_entity.pdbx_description
1 polymer ?
#
loop_
_entity_poly.entity_id
_entity_poly.type
_entity_poly.pdbx_seq_one_letter_code
_entity_poly.pdbx_strand_id
1 'polypeptide(L)' 'MKIVSFNINGLRARPHQLAALIERHQPDVIGLQ' A
#
# COMPACT_ATOMS: atom_id res chain seq x y z
N MET A 1 -3.44 4.10 15.33
CA MET A 1 -2.78 4.78 14.21
C MET A 1 -1.65 3.90 13.68
N LYS A 2 -1.78 3.36 12.47
CA LYS A 2 -0.86 2.45 11.80
C LYS A 2 -0.39 3.07 10.49
N ILE A 3 0.93 3.17 10.32
CA ILE A 3 1.57 3.76 9.16
C ILE A 3 2.40 2.67 8.47
N VAL A 4 2.26 2.57 7.14
CA VAL A 4 3.01 1.60 6.33
C VAL A 4 3.77 2.34 5.23
N SER A 5 5.02 1.96 5.00
CA SER A 5 5.78 2.36 3.82
C SER A 5 5.88 1.17 2.87
N PHE A 6 5.56 1.37 1.60
CA PHE A 6 5.55 0.32 0.60
C PHE A 6 6.11 0.83 -0.72
N ASN A 7 7.23 0.24 -1.15
CA ASN A 7 7.72 0.45 -2.50
C ASN A 7 6.86 -0.37 -3.46
N ILE A 8 6.11 0.32 -4.33
CA ILE A 8 5.17 -0.32 -5.26
C ILE A 8 5.80 -0.57 -6.63
N ASN A 9 7.00 -0.02 -6.89
CA ASN A 9 7.73 -0.20 -8.14
C ASN A 9 6.81 -0.06 -9.38
N GLY A 10 6.10 1.07 -9.43
CA GLY A 10 5.11 1.41 -10.46
C GLY A 10 3.65 1.22 -10.02
N LEU A 11 3.05 2.30 -9.47
CA LEU A 11 1.67 2.31 -8.96
C LEU A 11 0.61 1.81 -9.97
N ARG A 12 0.64 2.34 -11.20
CA ARG A 12 -0.37 1.98 -12.23
C ARG A 12 -0.28 0.52 -12.67
N ALA A 13 0.90 -0.09 -12.58
CA ALA A 13 1.10 -1.48 -12.98
C ALA A 13 0.63 -2.47 -11.89
N ARG A 14 0.48 -2.01 -10.63
CA ARG A 14 0.26 -2.89 -9.47
C ARG A 14 -0.87 -2.47 -8.52
N PRO A 15 -2.05 -2.04 -9.00
CA PRO A 15 -3.15 -1.63 -8.12
C PRO A 15 -3.63 -2.79 -7.20
N HIS A 16 -3.51 -4.04 -7.65
CA HIS A 16 -3.88 -5.23 -6.87
C HIS A 16 -3.02 -5.41 -5.61
N GLN A 17 -1.73 -5.03 -5.65
CA GLN A 17 -0.86 -5.11 -4.47
C GLN A 17 -1.27 -4.09 -3.41
N LEU A 18 -1.65 -2.89 -3.83
CA LEU A 18 -2.14 -1.86 -2.92
C LEU A 18 -3.47 -2.29 -2.27
N ALA A 19 -4.38 -2.90 -3.03
CA ALA A 19 -5.63 -3.46 -2.49
C ALA A 19 -5.38 -4.55 -1.44
N ALA A 20 -4.49 -5.50 -1.73
CA ALA A 20 -4.12 -6.55 -0.78
C ALA A 20 -3.44 -5.99 0.49
N LEU A 21 -2.61 -4.95 0.35
CA LEU A 21 -2.00 -4.25 1.48
C LEU A 21 -3.06 -3.61 2.39
N ILE A 22 -4.05 -2.93 1.80
CA ILE A 22 -5.16 -2.31 2.53
C ILE A 22 -5.98 -3.35 3.26
N GLU A 23 -6.39 -4.43 2.57
CA GLU A 23 -7.21 -5.50 3.15
C GLU A 23 -6.52 -6.17 4.35
N ARG A 24 -5.22 -6.48 4.20
CA ARG A 24 -4.46 -7.20 5.23
C ARG A 24 -4.09 -6.34 6.42
N HIS A 25 -3.75 -5.06 6.19
CA HIS A 25 -3.14 -4.24 7.22
C HIS A 25 -4.05 -3.15 7.78
N GLN A 26 -5.08 -2.73 7.04
CA GLN A 26 -5.96 -1.61 7.40
C GLN A 26 -5.17 -0.40 7.96
N PRO A 27 -4.17 0.12 7.21
CA PRO A 27 -3.37 1.23 7.69
C PRO A 27 -4.16 2.55 7.61
N ASP A 28 -3.87 3.47 8.52
CA ASP A 28 -4.41 4.83 8.49
C ASP A 28 -3.68 5.69 7.44
N VAL A 29 -2.38 5.40 7.20
CA VAL A 29 -1.54 6.10 6.22
C VAL A 29 -0.63 5.12 5.49
N ILE A 30 -0.52 5.27 4.16
CA ILE A 30 0.41 4.52 3.31
C ILE A 30 1.33 5.50 2.59
N GLY A 31 2.64 5.38 2.82
CA GLY A 31 3.67 6.03 2.01
C GLY A 31 4.08 5.13 0.86
N LEU A 32 4.07 5.64 -0.37
CA LEU A 32 4.47 4.91 -1.57
C LEU A 32 5.80 5.43 -2.12
N GLN A 33 6.62 4.51 -2.65
CA GLN A 33 7.83 4.79 -3.43
C GLN A 33 7.79 4.08 -4.79
#